data_AF-A0AA38PXZ7-F1
#
_entry.id   AF-A0AA38PXZ7-F1
#
_cell.length_a   1.000
_cell.length_b   1.000
_cell.length_c   1.000
_cell.angle_alpha   90.00
_cell.angle_beta   90.00
_cell.angle_gamma   90.00
#
_symmetry.space_group_name_H-M   'P 1'
#
loop_
_entity.id
_entity.type
_entity.pdbx_description
1 polymer ?
#
loop_
_entity_poly.entity_id
_entity_poly.type
_entity_poly.pdbx_seq_one_letter_code
_entity_poly.pdbx_strand_id
1 'polypeptide(L)'
;MGAMMGGTAGMAMGFLFGSWTIIRYGPGPNGALATLSKYMLNQAAFFGFFFSIGSVIRNDAELSQLQAPQMTRYAAAMAIRSRAEGAQMMKARWEEEKRRLLRQA
;
A
#
# COMPACT_ATOMS: atom_id res chain seq x y z
N MET A 1 3.11 -7.80 13.45
CA MET A 1 3.48 -6.36 13.41
C MET A 1 2.29 -5.41 13.54
N GLY A 2 1.09 -5.74 13.02
CA GLY A 2 -0.02 -4.79 13.01
C GLY A 2 -0.55 -4.34 14.37
N ALA A 3 -0.51 -5.16 15.42
CA ALA A 3 -0.91 -4.72 16.77
C ALA A 3 -0.03 -3.56 17.29
N MET A 4 1.28 -3.67 17.11
CA MET A 4 2.25 -2.67 17.55
C MET A 4 2.14 -1.38 16.72
N MET A 5 1.99 -1.52 15.39
CA MET A 5 1.83 -0.37 14.48
C MET A 5 0.48 0.33 14.64
N GLY A 6 -0.60 -0.45 14.82
CA GLY A 6 -1.93 0.07 15.10
C GLY A 6 -2.00 0.73 16.47
N GLY A 7 -1.33 0.18 17.48
CA GLY A 7 -1.23 0.76 18.81
C GLY A 7 -0.52 2.12 18.82
N THR A 8 0.61 2.26 18.10
CA THR A 8 1.31 3.55 18.01
C THR A 8 0.52 4.59 17.21
N ALA A 9 -0.09 4.20 16.08
CA ALA A 9 -0.98 5.08 15.33
C ALA A 9 -2.22 5.51 16.15
N GLY A 10 -2.79 4.59 16.92
CA GLY A 10 -3.91 4.87 17.83
C GLY A 10 -3.54 5.78 18.99
N MET A 11 -2.33 5.65 19.55
CA MET A 11 -1.82 6.63 20.53
C MET A 11 -1.71 8.03 19.93
N ALA A 12 -1.15 8.16 18.72
CA ALA A 12 -1.01 9.46 18.06
C ALA A 12 -2.38 10.10 17.77
N MET A 13 -3.33 9.33 17.23
CA MET A 13 -4.68 9.84 16.99
C MET A 13 -5.44 10.16 18.27
N GLY A 14 -5.30 9.32 19.30
CA GLY A 14 -5.90 9.61 20.60
C GLY A 14 -5.29 10.84 21.28
N PHE A 15 -4.00 11.13 21.03
CA PHE A 15 -3.38 12.37 21.48
C PHE A 15 -3.96 13.59 20.75
N LEU A 16 -4.13 13.52 19.43
CA LEU A 16 -4.70 14.61 18.63
C LEU A 16 -6.16 14.91 19.04
N PHE A 17 -7.02 13.88 19.04
CA PHE A 17 -8.42 14.05 19.43
C PHE A 17 -8.59 14.39 20.91
N GLY A 18 -7.77 13.80 21.79
CA GLY A 18 -7.80 14.10 23.21
C GLY A 18 -7.38 15.55 23.50
N SER A 19 -6.29 16.02 22.87
CA SER A 19 -5.83 17.41 23.01
C SER A 19 -6.86 18.40 22.45
N TRP A 20 -7.44 18.10 21.29
CA TRP A 20 -8.50 18.91 20.70
C TRP A 20 -9.74 19.00 21.61
N THR A 21 -10.13 17.88 22.20
CA THR A 21 -11.27 17.82 23.13
C THR A 21 -11.00 18.67 24.38
N ILE A 22 -9.79 18.60 24.94
CA ILE A 22 -9.40 19.38 26.12
C ILE A 22 -9.40 20.88 25.82
N ILE A 23 -8.90 21.29 24.65
CA ILE A 23 -8.88 22.71 24.25
C ILE A 23 -10.31 23.24 24.07
N ARG A 24 -11.22 22.43 23.52
CA ARG A 24 -12.56 22.90 23.15
C ARG A 24 -13.61 22.77 24.25
N TYR A 25 -13.58 21.67 25.00
CA TYR A 25 -14.59 21.34 26.02
C TYR A 25 -14.04 21.45 27.45
N GLY A 26 -12.75 21.80 27.57
CA GLY A 26 -12.06 21.90 28.84
C GLY A 26 -11.51 20.56 29.34
N PRO A 27 -10.60 20.59 30.31
CA PRO A 27 -10.18 19.41 31.05
C PRO A 27 -11.37 18.92 31.88
N GLY A 28 -11.92 17.75 31.54
CA GLY A 28 -13.08 17.19 32.22
C GLY A 28 -12.91 17.03 33.73
N PRO A 29 -13.91 16.48 34.45
CA PRO A 29 -13.93 16.46 35.93
C PRO A 29 -12.75 15.74 36.57
N ASN A 30 -12.05 14.87 35.83
CA ASN A 30 -10.88 14.13 36.28
C ASN A 30 -9.53 14.77 35.85
N GLY A 31 -9.56 15.99 35.30
CA GLY A 31 -8.39 16.70 34.80
C GLY A 31 -8.03 16.41 33.34
N ALA A 32 -7.09 17.21 32.82
CA ALA A 32 -6.61 17.13 31.43
C ALA A 32 -5.95 15.79 31.13
N LEU A 33 -5.03 15.37 32.00
CA LEU A 33 -4.23 14.16 31.79
C LEU A 33 -5.08 12.89 31.80
N ALA A 34 -6.06 12.78 32.72
CA ALA A 34 -6.96 11.64 32.77
C ALA A 34 -7.88 11.56 31.55
N THR A 35 -8.31 12.71 31.04
CA THR A 35 -9.12 12.77 29.81
C THR A 35 -8.29 12.39 28.59
N LEU A 36 -7.09 12.97 28.45
CA LEU A 36 -6.15 12.68 27.37
C LEU A 36 -5.77 11.19 27.31
N SER A 37 -5.35 10.64 28.44
CA SER A 37 -4.94 9.23 28.54
C SER A 37 -6.08 8.28 28.22
N LYS A 38 -7.33 8.59 28.59
CA LYS A 38 -8.52 7.81 28.16
C LYS A 38 -8.67 7.80 26.64
N TYR A 39 -8.57 8.96 25.97
CA TYR A 39 -8.64 9.01 24.51
C TYR A 39 -7.49 8.25 23.85
N MET A 40 -6.27 8.41 24.35
CA MET A 40 -5.09 7.68 23.87
C MET A 40 -5.22 6.17 24.02
N LEU A 41 -5.61 5.69 25.19
CA LEU A 41 -5.72 4.27 25.48
C LEU A 41 -6.84 3.62 24.66
N ASN A 42 -8.00 4.29 24.57
CA ASN A 42 -9.15 3.80 23.82
C ASN A 42 -8.85 3.67 22.32
N GLN A 43 -8.26 4.70 21.71
CA GLN A 43 -7.87 4.67 20.29
C GLN A 43 -6.74 3.67 20.01
N ALA A 44 -5.75 3.57 20.90
CA ALA A 44 -4.68 2.58 20.81
C ALA A 44 -5.22 1.15 20.91
N ALA A 45 -6.21 0.89 21.77
CA ALA A 45 -6.85 -0.41 21.91
C ALA A 45 -7.61 -0.81 20.63
N PHE A 46 -8.45 0.07 20.09
CA PHE A 46 -9.21 -0.24 18.88
C PHE A 46 -8.31 -0.44 17.67
N PHE A 47 -7.40 0.50 17.37
CA PHE A 47 -6.51 0.35 16.22
C PHE A 47 -5.52 -0.79 16.39
N GLY A 48 -5.00 -1.01 17.60
CA GLY A 48 -4.19 -2.19 17.91
C GLY A 48 -4.94 -3.50 17.66
N PHE A 49 -6.18 -3.61 18.11
CA PHE A 49 -7.01 -4.82 17.92
C PHE A 49 -7.31 -5.08 16.44
N PHE A 50 -7.86 -4.09 15.72
CA PHE A 50 -8.22 -4.27 14.31
C PHE A 50 -7.00 -4.47 13.40
N PHE A 51 -5.91 -3.76 13.63
CA PHE A 51 -4.68 -3.96 12.85
C PHE A 51 -3.99 -5.26 13.22
N SER A 52 -4.18 -5.80 14.43
CA SER A 52 -3.72 -7.15 14.78
C SER A 52 -4.41 -8.21 13.92
N ILE A 53 -5.74 -8.14 13.79
CA ILE A 53 -6.51 -9.04 12.92
C ILE A 53 -6.10 -8.84 11.46
N GLY A 54 -6.00 -7.59 10.99
CA GLY A 54 -5.56 -7.28 9.63
C GLY A 54 -4.13 -7.78 9.34
N SER A 55 -3.26 -7.80 10.35
CA SER A 55 -1.90 -8.34 10.22
C SER A 55 -1.91 -9.86 10.04
N VAL A 56 -2.85 -10.59 10.64
CA VAL A 56 -2.99 -12.04 10.43
C VAL A 56 -3.54 -12.32 9.03
N ILE A 57 -4.62 -11.63 8.64
CA ILE A 57 -5.24 -11.77 7.31
C ILE A 57 -4.24 -11.43 6.19
N ARG A 58 -3.46 -10.36 6.36
CA ARG A 58 -2.45 -9.97 5.38
C ARG A 58 -1.26 -10.94 5.33
N ASN A 59 -0.93 -11.61 6.44
CA ASN A 59 0.18 -12.57 6.47
C ASN A 59 -0.10 -13.81 5.59
N ASP A 60 -1.37 -14.21 5.44
CA ASP A 60 -1.75 -15.26 4.48
C ASP A 60 -1.40 -14.86 3.03
N ALA A 61 -1.43 -13.55 2.70
CA ALA A 61 -0.99 -13.03 1.41
C ALA A 61 0.55 -12.93 1.30
N GLU A 62 1.30 -12.85 2.40
CA GLU A 62 2.78 -12.84 2.35
C GLU A 62 3.38 -14.21 2.05
N LEU A 63 2.62 -15.31 2.14
CA LEU A 63 3.04 -16.58 1.53
C LEU A 63 3.24 -16.43 0.01
N SER A 64 2.54 -15.46 -0.62
CA SER A 64 2.76 -15.04 -2.01
C SER A 64 3.99 -14.13 -2.19
N GLN A 65 4.57 -13.56 -1.14
CA GLN A 65 5.78 -12.71 -1.24
C GLN A 65 7.07 -13.50 -1.44
N LEU A 66 7.13 -14.77 -1.03
CA LEU A 66 8.20 -15.68 -1.47
C LEU A 66 8.06 -16.02 -2.97
N GLN A 67 6.85 -15.93 -3.54
CA GLN A 67 6.59 -16.03 -4.98
C GLN A 67 6.67 -14.68 -5.71
N ALA A 68 6.67 -13.55 -5.01
CA ALA A 68 6.77 -12.20 -5.58
C ALA A 68 8.09 -11.87 -6.29
N PRO A 69 9.29 -12.27 -5.81
CA PRO A 69 10.51 -12.07 -6.60
C PRO A 69 10.52 -12.93 -7.86
N GLN A 70 9.80 -14.06 -7.86
CA GLN A 70 9.66 -14.93 -9.02
C GLN A 70 8.64 -14.38 -10.02
N MET A 71 7.48 -13.89 -9.57
CA MET A 71 6.51 -13.15 -10.39
C MET A 71 7.08 -11.86 -10.99
N THR A 72 7.84 -11.08 -10.22
CA THR A 72 8.49 -9.85 -10.72
C THR A 72 9.54 -10.17 -11.79
N ARG A 73 10.30 -11.27 -11.63
CA ARG A 73 11.22 -11.77 -12.66
C ARG A 73 10.50 -12.28 -13.90
N TYR A 74 9.39 -13.00 -13.75
CA TYR A 74 8.57 -13.46 -14.88
C TYR A 74 7.89 -12.29 -15.61
N ALA A 75 7.39 -11.28 -14.89
CA ALA A 75 6.80 -10.08 -15.46
C ALA A 75 7.83 -9.24 -16.23
N ALA A 76 9.05 -9.10 -15.70
CA ALA A 76 10.15 -8.43 -16.39
C ALA A 76 10.56 -9.20 -17.67
N ALA A 77 10.64 -10.53 -17.61
CA ALA A 77 10.92 -11.37 -18.78
C ALA A 77 9.83 -11.26 -19.85
N MET A 78 8.55 -11.20 -19.44
CA MET A 78 7.41 -11.03 -20.35
C MET A 78 7.40 -9.62 -20.96
N ALA A 79 7.73 -8.58 -20.20
CA ALA A 79 7.85 -7.21 -20.69
C ALA A 79 8.98 -7.06 -21.73
N ILE A 80 10.13 -7.70 -21.50
CA ILE A 80 11.25 -7.72 -22.45
C ILE A 80 10.84 -8.42 -23.75
N ARG A 81 10.13 -9.56 -23.64
CA ARG A 81 9.62 -10.31 -24.80
C ARG A 81 8.62 -9.48 -25.61
N SER A 82 7.69 -8.76 -24.96
CA SER A 82 6.69 -7.92 -25.63
C SER A 82 7.31 -6.79 -26.46
N ARG A 83 8.39 -6.17 -25.96
CA ARG A 83 9.11 -5.10 -26.69
C ARG A 83 9.89 -5.65 -27.89
N ALA A 84 10.49 -6.84 -27.74
CA ALA A 84 11.18 -7.50 -28.83
C ALA A 84 10.21 -7.93 -29.96
N GLU A 85 9.06 -8.49 -29.60
CA GLU A 85 8.01 -8.88 -30.56
C GLU A 85 7.40 -7.64 -31.26
N GLY A 86 7.17 -6.55 -30.53
CA GLY A 86 6.71 -5.27 -31.11
C GLY A 86 7.71 -4.67 -32.11
N ALA A 87 9.01 -4.70 -31.81
CA ALA A 87 10.05 -4.22 -32.71
C ALA A 87 10.17 -5.06 -33.99
N GLN A 88 9.96 -6.38 -33.88
CA GLN A 88 9.96 -7.27 -35.05
C GLN A 88 8.74 -7.03 -35.96
N MET A 89 7.55 -6.84 -35.40
CA MET A 89 6.36 -6.51 -36.19
C MET A 89 6.49 -5.17 -36.92
N MET A 90 7.09 -4.15 -36.29
CA MET A 90 7.33 -2.85 -36.93
C MET A 90 8.31 -2.98 -38.11
N LYS A 91 9.39 -3.75 -37.94
CA LYS A 91 10.35 -4.02 -39.02
C LYS A 91 9.71 -4.78 -40.18
N ALA A 92 8.90 -5.79 -39.90
CA ALA A 92 8.20 -6.55 -40.92
C ALA A 92 7.24 -5.67 -41.76
N ARG A 93 6.46 -4.80 -41.10
CA ARG A 93 5.57 -3.84 -41.79
C ARG A 93 6.34 -2.84 -42.65
N TRP A 94 7.47 -2.34 -42.14
CA TRP A 94 8.31 -1.41 -42.89
C TRP A 94 8.92 -2.03 -44.14
N GLU A 95 9.34 -3.30 -44.06
CA GLU A 95 9.82 -4.04 -45.23
C GLU A 95 8.72 -4.28 -46.26
N GLU A 96 7.51 -4.63 -45.82
CA GLU A 96 6.36 -4.79 -46.71
C GLU A 96 6.02 -3.48 -47.43
N GLU A 97 6.05 -2.36 -46.71
CA GLU A 97 5.80 -1.03 -47.25
C GLU A 97 6.88 -0.63 -48.27
N LYS A 98 8.16 -0.89 -47.95
CA LYS A 98 9.27 -0.68 -48.88
C LYS A 98 9.14 -1.53 -50.14
N ARG A 99 8.72 -2.80 -50.02
CA ARG A 99 8.45 -3.68 -51.17
C ARG A 99 7.21 -3.27 -51.97
N ARG A 100 6.27 -2.56 -51.35
CA ARG A 100 5.08 -2.03 -52.02
C ARG A 100 5.42 -0.78 -52.83
N LEU A 101 6.23 0.11 -52.28
CA LEU A 101 6.74 1.30 -52.96
C LEU A 101 7.63 0.92 -54.15
N LEU A 102 8.50 -0.09 -54.00
CA LEU A 102 9.33 -0.60 -55.09
C LEU A 102 8.54 -1.30 -56.21
N ARG A 103 7.29 -1.71 -55.97
CA ARG A 103 6.40 -2.29 -57.00
C ARG A 103 5.55 -1.24 -57.73
N GLN A 104 5.54 0.00 -57.25
CA GLN A 104 4.78 1.11 -57.83
C GLN A 104 5.66 2.14 -58.57
N ALA A 105 6.98 1.95 -58.56
CA ALA A 105 7.97 2.69 -59.36
C ALA A 105 8.40 1.85 -60.57
#